data_AF-A0A7U8K6T1-F1
#
_entry.id   AF-A0A7U8K6T1-F1
#
_cell.length_a   1.000
_cell.length_b   1.000
_cell.length_c   1.000
_cell.angle_alpha   90.00
_cell.angle_beta   90.00
_cell.angle_gamma   90.00
#
_symmetry.space_group_name_H-M   'P 1'
#
loop_
_entity.id
_entity.type
_entity.pdbx_description
1 polymer ?
#
loop_
_entity_poly.entity_id
_entity_poly.type
_entity_poly.pdbx_seq_one_letter_code
_entity_poly.pdbx_strand_id
1 'polypeptide(L)'
;MTRTARERLTDCYLNNPHPADPVPASQAAMLTTLPLAMLQGFPKDWQWKDATRQDVHQMIANAVPSPLAEAIGHVILARENGQSIPEVEGRFMN
;
A
#
# COMPACT_ATOMS: atom_id res chain seq x y z
N MET A 1 -4.52 22.67 -5.77
CA MET A 1 -5.53 21.65 -5.37
C MET A 1 -4.84 20.30 -5.36
N THR A 2 -4.76 19.62 -4.21
CA THR A 2 -4.13 18.30 -4.10
C THR A 2 -5.22 17.23 -4.18
N ARG A 3 -5.11 16.30 -5.13
CA ARG A 3 -6.11 15.26 -5.37
C ARG A 3 -5.73 13.97 -4.62
N THR A 4 -6.70 13.40 -3.89
CA THR A 4 -6.52 12.13 -3.14
C THR A 4 -7.29 10.95 -3.74
N ALA A 5 -8.14 11.16 -4.75
CA ALA A 5 -9.01 10.13 -5.35
C ALA A 5 -8.53 9.61 -6.71
N ARG A 6 -8.91 8.36 -7.04
CA ARG A 6 -8.56 7.61 -8.27
C ARG A 6 -9.50 7.88 -9.47
N GLU A 7 -10.28 8.96 -9.43
CA GLU A 7 -11.23 9.30 -10.49
C GLU A 7 -10.51 9.68 -11.80
N ARG A 8 -11.22 9.49 -12.92
CA ARG A 8 -10.72 9.85 -14.26
C ARG A 8 -10.24 11.31 -14.24
N LEU A 9 -9.11 11.55 -14.89
CA LEU A 9 -8.55 12.90 -14.96
C LEU A 9 -9.54 13.85 -15.63
N THR A 10 -9.71 15.02 -15.03
CA THR A 10 -10.48 16.13 -15.58
C THR A 10 -9.69 16.86 -16.67
N ASP A 11 -10.38 17.60 -17.52
CA ASP A 11 -9.79 18.29 -18.68
C ASP A 11 -8.59 19.19 -18.32
N CYS A 12 -8.59 19.80 -17.13
CA CYS A 12 -7.48 20.64 -16.67
C CYS A 12 -6.14 19.88 -16.51
N TYR A 13 -6.16 18.59 -16.18
CA TYR A 13 -4.95 17.76 -16.10
C TYR A 13 -4.58 17.16 -17.45
N LEU A 14 -5.57 16.84 -18.28
CA LEU A 14 -5.33 16.30 -19.62
C LEU A 14 -4.72 17.35 -20.56
N ASN A 15 -5.11 18.62 -20.40
CA ASN A 15 -4.67 19.72 -21.25
C ASN A 15 -3.36 20.38 -20.82
N ASN A 16 -2.75 19.95 -19.70
CA ASN A 16 -1.48 20.50 -19.22
C ASN A 16 -0.53 19.39 -18.71
N PRO A 17 -0.05 18.50 -19.60
CA PRO A 17 0.85 17.40 -19.22
C PRO A 17 2.23 17.93 -18.80
N HIS A 18 2.90 17.24 -17.87
CA HIS A 18 4.25 17.61 -17.48
C HIS A 18 5.27 17.03 -18.49
N PRO A 19 6.29 17.78 -18.94
CA PRO A 19 7.21 17.34 -19.98
C PRO A 19 8.05 16.11 -19.60
N ALA A 20 8.17 15.82 -18.30
CA ALA A 20 8.88 14.64 -17.79
C ALA A 20 7.95 13.43 -17.53
N ASP A 21 6.67 13.50 -17.87
CA ASP A 21 5.77 12.36 -17.70
C ASP A 21 6.20 11.21 -18.64
N PRO A 22 6.38 9.98 -18.13
CA PRO A 22 6.88 8.86 -18.94
C PRO A 22 5.84 8.37 -19.96
N VAL A 23 4.56 8.67 -19.76
CA VAL A 23 3.44 8.33 -20.65
C VAL A 23 2.42 9.46 -20.64
N PRO A 24 1.68 9.69 -21.75
CA PRO A 24 0.57 10.63 -21.76
C PRO A 24 -0.47 10.27 -20.70
N ALA A 25 -1.04 11.27 -20.03
CA ALA A 25 -2.00 11.06 -18.95
C ALA A 25 -3.27 10.29 -19.39
N SER A 26 -3.66 10.38 -20.67
CA SER A 26 -4.75 9.60 -21.27
C SER A 26 -4.43 8.12 -21.46
N GLN A 27 -3.15 7.76 -21.46
CA GLN A 27 -2.64 6.40 -21.62
C GLN A 27 -2.20 5.78 -20.28
N ALA A 28 -2.11 6.59 -19.22
CA ALA A 28 -1.78 6.11 -17.88
C ALA A 28 -2.83 5.11 -17.39
N ALA A 29 -2.37 3.92 -16.99
CA ALA A 29 -3.26 2.87 -16.49
C ALA A 29 -3.90 3.31 -15.17
N MET A 30 -5.22 3.22 -15.08
CA MET A 30 -5.92 3.33 -13.79
C MET A 30 -5.83 2.01 -13.05
N LEU A 31 -5.22 2.03 -11.87
CA LEU A 31 -5.13 0.82 -11.05
C LEU A 31 -6.52 0.41 -10.57
N THR A 32 -6.93 -0.81 -10.93
CA THR A 32 -8.13 -1.45 -10.39
C THR A 32 -7.85 -1.99 -8.98
N THR A 33 -8.88 -2.51 -8.30
CA THR A 33 -8.77 -3.03 -6.92
C THR A 33 -7.71 -4.12 -6.79
N LEU A 34 -7.60 -5.03 -7.77
CA LEU A 34 -6.69 -6.17 -7.70
C LEU A 34 -5.19 -5.75 -7.73
N PRO A 35 -4.71 -4.96 -8.71
CA PRO A 35 -3.35 -4.42 -8.69
C PRO A 35 -3.01 -3.67 -7.40
N LEU A 36 -3.97 -2.92 -6.84
CA LEU A 36 -3.76 -2.22 -5.57
C LEU A 36 -3.61 -3.17 -4.39
N ALA A 37 -4.44 -4.22 -4.32
CA ALA A 37 -4.33 -5.25 -3.30
C ALA A 37 -2.99 -6.01 -3.41
N MET A 38 -2.59 -6.38 -4.62
CA MET A 38 -1.31 -7.04 -4.86
C MET A 38 -0.11 -6.17 -4.45
N LEU A 39 -0.19 -4.85 -4.65
CA LEU A 39 0.86 -3.92 -4.20
C LEU A 39 1.04 -3.96 -2.67
N GLN A 40 -0.04 -4.20 -1.92
CA GLN A 40 0.00 -4.38 -0.47
C GLN A 40 0.33 -5.83 -0.06
N GLY A 41 0.57 -6.74 -1.01
CA GLY A 41 0.92 -8.13 -0.75
C GLY A 41 -0.27 -9.07 -0.54
N PHE A 42 -1.50 -8.64 -0.84
CA PHE A 42 -2.65 -9.54 -0.82
C PHE A 42 -2.55 -10.61 -1.92
N PRO A 43 -2.91 -11.88 -1.62
CA PRO A 43 -3.01 -12.93 -2.63
C PRO A 43 -3.99 -12.58 -3.75
N LYS A 44 -3.72 -13.09 -4.97
CA LYS A 44 -4.57 -12.85 -6.15
C LYS A 44 -6.01 -13.35 -5.98
N ASP A 45 -6.21 -14.34 -5.12
CA ASP A 45 -7.46 -15.03 -4.82
C ASP A 45 -8.04 -14.62 -3.47
N TRP A 46 -7.55 -13.52 -2.88
CA TRP A 46 -8.08 -12.97 -1.64
C TRP A 46 -9.57 -12.60 -1.78
N GLN A 47 -10.38 -13.10 -0.86
CA GLN A 47 -11.84 -12.88 -0.86
C GLN A 47 -12.23 -11.77 0.11
N TRP A 48 -12.77 -10.68 -0.43
CA TRP A 48 -13.37 -9.59 0.34
C TRP A 48 -14.82 -9.93 0.68
N LYS A 49 -15.02 -10.72 1.75
CA LYS A 49 -16.37 -11.12 2.19
C LYS A 49 -17.10 -9.95 2.84
N ASP A 50 -18.38 -9.79 2.52
CA ASP A 50 -19.30 -8.82 3.13
C ASP A 50 -18.83 -7.35 3.14
N ALA A 51 -18.00 -6.96 2.17
CA ALA A 51 -17.43 -5.62 2.06
C ALA A 51 -17.94 -4.90 0.80
N THR A 52 -18.28 -3.62 0.93
CA THR A 52 -18.55 -2.78 -0.25
C THR A 52 -17.26 -2.45 -0.98
N ARG A 53 -17.36 -1.97 -2.22
CA ARG A 53 -16.18 -1.52 -2.99
C ARG A 53 -15.38 -0.43 -2.25
N GLN A 54 -16.07 0.47 -1.55
CA GLN A 54 -15.41 1.54 -0.79
C GLN A 54 -14.71 0.99 0.44
N ASP A 55 -15.32 0.03 1.14
CA ASP A 55 -14.68 -0.66 2.28
C ASP A 55 -13.41 -1.35 1.84
N VAL A 56 -13.46 -2.11 0.72
CA VAL A 56 -12.27 -2.78 0.17
C VAL A 56 -11.17 -1.77 -0.18
N HIS A 57 -11.52 -0.63 -0.78
CA HIS A 57 -10.54 0.40 -1.11
C HIS A 57 -9.89 1.00 0.14
N GLN A 58 -10.69 1.22 1.19
CA GLN A 58 -10.19 1.72 2.47
C GLN A 58 -9.31 0.68 3.19
N MET A 59 -9.70 -0.58 3.17
CA MET A 59 -8.93 -1.70 3.73
C MET A 59 -7.58 -1.82 3.03
N ILE A 60 -7.54 -1.79 1.69
CA ILE A 60 -6.28 -1.84 0.94
C ILE A 60 -5.42 -0.61 1.24
N ALA A 61 -6.01 0.60 1.31
CA ALA A 61 -5.24 1.82 1.56
C ALA A 61 -4.61 1.86 2.97
N ASN A 62 -5.28 1.27 3.96
CA ASN A 62 -4.83 1.26 5.35
C ASN A 62 -4.07 -0.01 5.75
N ALA A 63 -4.01 -1.01 4.87
CA ALA A 63 -3.34 -2.27 5.15
C ALA A 63 -1.84 -2.04 5.39
N VAL A 64 -1.28 -2.83 6.31
CA VAL A 64 0.18 -2.98 6.41
C VAL A 64 0.59 -3.97 5.32
N PRO A 65 1.60 -3.65 4.49
CA PRO A 65 2.09 -4.58 3.47
C PRO A 65 2.47 -5.93 4.09
N SER A 66 1.97 -7.04 3.55
CA SER A 66 2.23 -8.38 4.11
C SER A 66 3.74 -8.70 4.26
N PRO A 67 4.62 -8.35 3.30
CA PRO A 67 6.05 -8.57 3.47
C PRO A 67 6.68 -7.79 4.63
N LEU A 68 6.15 -6.60 4.93
CA LEU A 68 6.63 -5.81 6.08
C LEU A 68 6.17 -6.47 7.39
N ALA A 69 4.92 -6.92 7.46
CA ALA A 69 4.40 -7.63 8.62
C ALA A 69 5.17 -8.93 8.89
N GLU A 70 5.50 -9.69 7.84
CA GLU A 70 6.31 -10.91 7.92
C GLU A 70 7.71 -10.63 8.48
N ALA A 71 8.41 -9.62 7.94
CA ALA A 71 9.74 -9.24 8.41
C ALA A 71 9.74 -8.87 9.90
N ILE A 72 8.74 -8.09 10.35
CA ILE A 72 8.56 -7.75 11.77
C ILE A 72 8.24 -9.00 12.60
N GLY A 73 7.37 -9.87 12.11
CA GLY A 73 6.98 -11.12 12.77
C GLY A 73 8.19 -12.03 13.03
N HIS A 74 9.10 -12.15 12.06
CA HIS A 74 10.35 -12.90 12.24
C HIS A 74 11.21 -12.34 13.37
N VAL A 75 11.32 -11.01 13.49
CA VAL A 75 12.09 -10.37 14.58
C VAL A 75 11.42 -10.62 15.93
N ILE A 76 10.08 -10.56 16.00
CA ILE A 76 9.33 -10.86 17.22
C ILE A 76 9.57 -12.31 17.66
N LEU A 77 9.42 -13.28 16.74
CA LEU A 77 9.65 -14.69 17.03
C LEU A 77 11.10 -14.99 17.40
N ALA A 78 12.07 -14.35 16.74
CA ALA A 78 13.47 -14.50 17.09
C ALA A 78 13.78 -13.98 18.50
N ARG A 79 13.12 -12.89 18.92
CA ARG A 79 13.21 -12.37 20.31
C ARG A 79 12.58 -13.33 21.31
N GLU A 80 11.36 -13.80 21.04
CA GLU A 80 10.64 -14.76 21.89
C GLU A 80 11.45 -16.03 22.11
N ASN A 81 12.12 -16.53 21.06
CA ASN A 81 12.97 -17.71 21.11
C ASN A 81 14.39 -17.45 21.65
N GLY A 82 14.71 -16.23 22.10
CA GLY A 82 16.04 -15.88 22.63
C GLY A 82 17.17 -15.87 21.58
N GLN A 83 16.84 -15.82 20.29
CA GLN A 83 17.79 -15.92 19.17
C GLN A 83 18.40 -14.57 18.80
N SER A 84 17.69 -13.47 18.99
CA SER A 84 18.25 -12.13 18.83
C SER A 84 17.57 -11.11 19.75
N ILE A 85 18.38 -10.35 20.47
CA ILE A 85 17.97 -9.10 21.12
C ILE A 85 18.88 -8.05 20.49
N PRO A 86 18.41 -7.21 19.55
CA PRO A 86 19.18 -6.04 19.17
C PRO A 86 19.37 -5.18 20.42
N GLU A 87 20.54 -4.57 20.59
CA GLU A 87 20.79 -3.66 21.72
C GLU A 87 19.65 -2.66 21.82
N VAL A 88 19.04 -2.58 23.00
CA VAL A 88 18.00 -1.59 23.26
C VAL A 88 18.70 -0.24 23.27
N GLU A 89 18.49 0.58 22.23
CA GLU A 89 18.96 1.97 22.26
C GLU A 89 18.43 2.65 23.52
N GLY A 90 19.30 3.30 24.29
CA GLY A 90 19.06 3.71 25.67
C GLY A 90 17.86 4.63 25.93
N ARG A 91 17.11 5.04 24.89
CA ARG A 91 15.86 5.80 24.99
C ARG A 91 14.62 4.94 25.27
N PHE A 92 14.73 3.61 25.16
CA PHE A 92 13.62 2.68 25.39
C PHE A 92 13.71 1.96 26.77
N MET A 93 14.59 2.42 27.66
CA MET A 93 14.84 1.84 29.01
C MET A 93 13.94 2.42 30.12
N ASN A 94 12.85 3.12 29.80
CA ASN A 94 12.01 3.81 30.79
C ASN A 94 10.70 3.08 31.06
#